data_AF-A0A3B9I035-F1
#
_entry.id   AF-A0A3B9I035-F1
#
_cell.length_a   1.000
_cell.length_b   1.000
_cell.length_c   1.000
_cell.angle_alpha   90.00
_cell.angle_beta   90.00
_cell.angle_gamma   90.00
#
_symmetry.space_group_name_H-M   'P 1'
#
loop_
_entity.id
_entity.type
_entity.pdbx_description
1 polymer ?
#
loop_
_entity_poly.entity_id
_entity_poly.type
_entity_poly.pdbx_seq_one_letter_code
_entity_poly.pdbx_strand_id
1 'polypeptide(L)'
;MKVLAVLTMFPNLLILFVSFYSHLFAIPLIKDMLAKLSPLAQQRYQENVVITISGYTAEFCDMLFNWWFIIIPLLALFLNLVFYQLKKTSEIAAFASVLLLITLASTVSFLSMSVNSLAVFMLVANFIK
;
A
#
# COMPACT_ATOMS: atom_id res chain seq x y z
N MET A 1 14.20 -19.98 -16.38
CA MET A 1 13.41 -19.63 -15.18
C MET A 1 13.79 -18.28 -14.57
N LYS A 2 15.06 -18.00 -14.26
CA LYS A 2 15.48 -16.73 -13.63
C LYS A 2 15.07 -15.47 -14.42
N VAL A 3 15.26 -15.47 -15.75
CA VAL A 3 14.88 -14.33 -16.62
C VAL A 3 13.36 -14.10 -16.66
N LEU A 4 12.57 -15.17 -16.77
CA LEU A 4 11.11 -15.08 -16.81
C LEU A 4 10.55 -14.51 -15.49
N ALA A 5 11.14 -14.88 -14.37
CA ALA A 5 10.73 -14.39 -13.07
C ALA A 5 11.16 -12.95 -12.80
N VAL A 6 12.30 -12.52 -13.33
CA VAL A 6 12.68 -11.09 -13.31
C VAL A 6 11.70 -10.27 -14.15
N LEU A 7 11.29 -10.79 -15.32
CA LEU A 7 10.28 -10.16 -16.17
C LEU A 7 8.90 -10.08 -15.51
N THR A 8 8.49 -11.07 -14.71
CA THR A 8 7.23 -10.99 -13.95
C THR A 8 7.35 -10.13 -12.69
N MET A 9 8.53 -10.04 -12.09
CA MET A 9 8.77 -9.20 -10.90
C MET A 9 8.80 -7.71 -11.24
N PHE A 10 9.31 -7.33 -12.41
CA PHE A 10 9.48 -5.92 -12.79
C PHE A 10 8.16 -5.11 -12.79
N PRO A 11 7.05 -5.58 -13.39
CA PRO A 11 5.76 -4.89 -13.30
C PRO A 11 5.27 -4.72 -11.86
N ASN A 12 5.48 -5.73 -11.01
CA ASN A 12 5.08 -5.67 -9.60
C ASN A 12 5.88 -4.62 -8.82
N LEU A 13 7.19 -4.53 -9.09
CA LEU A 13 8.04 -3.48 -8.52
C LEU A 13 7.64 -2.08 -9.00
N LEU A 14 7.27 -1.94 -10.27
CA LEU A 14 6.77 -0.69 -10.82
C LEU A 14 5.45 -0.27 -10.17
N ILE A 15 4.51 -1.20 -9.99
CA ILE A 15 3.26 -0.96 -9.24
C ILE A 15 3.57 -0.50 -7.83
N LEU A 16 4.42 -1.23 -7.09
CA LEU A 16 4.83 -0.85 -5.74
C LEU A 16 5.42 0.57 -5.69
N PHE A 17 6.31 0.89 -6.62
CA PHE A 17 6.93 2.20 -6.71
C PHE A 17 5.89 3.31 -6.95
N VAL A 18 5.06 3.16 -7.99
CA VAL A 18 4.06 4.17 -8.35
C VAL A 18 3.04 4.34 -7.23
N SER A 19 2.51 3.22 -6.69
CA SER A 19 1.57 3.24 -5.56
C SER A 19 2.17 4.00 -4.37
N PHE A 20 3.41 3.70 -3.98
CA PHE A 20 4.06 4.38 -2.86
C PHE A 20 4.16 5.90 -3.05
N TYR A 21 4.60 6.34 -4.23
CA TYR A 21 4.64 7.77 -4.55
C TYR A 21 3.25 8.39 -4.55
N SER A 22 2.25 7.73 -5.14
CA SER A 22 0.87 8.22 -5.12
C SER A 22 0.31 8.32 -3.70
N HIS A 23 0.65 7.40 -2.80
CA HIS A 23 0.25 7.48 -1.39
C HIS A 23 0.78 8.74 -0.69
N LEU A 24 2.03 9.12 -0.96
CA LEU A 24 2.65 10.33 -0.40
C LEU A 24 1.90 11.61 -0.78
N PHE A 25 1.21 11.63 -1.93
CA PHE A 25 0.41 12.79 -2.36
C PHE A 25 -1.07 12.66 -2.00
N ALA A 26 -1.67 11.49 -2.20
CA ALA A 26 -3.11 11.30 -2.04
C ALA A 26 -3.56 11.40 -0.58
N ILE A 27 -2.80 10.82 0.35
CA ILE A 27 -3.16 10.81 1.77
C ILE A 27 -3.24 12.22 2.37
N PRO A 28 -2.21 13.09 2.25
CA PRO A 28 -2.32 14.46 2.77
C PRO A 28 -3.42 15.27 2.08
N LEU A 29 -3.59 15.08 0.77
CA LEU A 29 -4.65 15.75 0.02
C LEU A 29 -6.05 15.37 0.56
N ILE A 30 -6.31 14.09 0.80
CA ILE A 30 -7.58 13.61 1.37
C ILE A 30 -7.82 14.22 2.76
N LYS A 31 -6.80 14.22 3.63
CA LYS A 31 -6.88 14.83 4.97
C LYS A 31 -7.22 16.33 4.88
N ASP A 32 -6.53 17.06 4.02
CA ASP A 32 -6.76 18.50 3.82
C ASP A 32 -8.15 18.82 3.25
N MET A 33 -8.62 18.01 2.30
CA MET A 33 -9.94 18.18 1.72
C MET A 33 -11.05 17.87 2.72
N LEU A 34 -10.93 16.79 3.50
CA LEU A 34 -11.87 16.48 4.58
C LEU A 34 -11.93 17.60 5.61
N ALA A 35 -10.78 18.15 6.02
CA ALA A 35 -10.71 19.23 7.01
C ALA A 35 -11.42 20.52 6.56
N LYS A 36 -11.56 20.75 5.25
CA LYS A 36 -12.23 21.93 4.67
C LYS A 36 -13.74 21.77 4.52
N LEU A 37 -14.29 20.56 4.69
CA LEU A 37 -15.73 20.32 4.62
C LEU A 37 -16.45 20.77 5.90
N SER A 38 -17.75 21.05 5.78
CA SER A 38 -18.59 21.31 6.96
C SER A 38 -18.71 20.06 7.85
N PRO A 39 -18.94 20.20 9.17
CA PRO A 39 -19.00 19.06 10.09
C PRO A 39 -20.03 17.99 9.69
N LEU A 40 -21.16 18.43 9.14
CA LEU A 40 -22.23 17.53 8.69
C LEU A 40 -21.85 16.75 7.42
N ALA A 41 -21.09 17.36 6.51
CA ALA A 41 -20.54 16.69 5.34
C ALA A 41 -19.43 15.70 5.74
N GLN A 42 -18.56 16.07 6.67
CA GLN A 42 -17.52 15.17 7.20
C GLN A 42 -18.12 13.90 7.79
N GLN A 43 -19.19 14.02 8.59
CA GLN A 43 -19.85 12.88 9.21
C GLN A 43 -20.43 11.91 8.16
N ARG A 44 -21.06 12.42 7.10
CA ARG A 44 -21.54 11.60 5.97
C ARG A 44 -20.42 10.89 5.20
N TYR A 45 -19.27 11.54 5.06
CA TYR A 45 -18.12 10.92 4.40
C TYR A 45 -17.44 9.88 5.30
N GLN A 46 -17.45 10.03 6.61
CA GLN A 46 -16.94 9.03 7.56
C GLN A 46 -17.79 7.74 7.58
N GLU A 47 -19.06 7.82 7.19
CA GLU A 47 -19.92 6.64 6.99
C GLU A 47 -19.63 5.92 5.65
N ASN A 48 -18.84 6.53 4.76
CA ASN A 48 -18.51 5.95 3.46
C ASN A 48 -17.31 4.99 3.56
N VAL A 49 -17.53 3.73 3.19
CA VAL A 49 -16.52 2.66 3.20
C VAL A 49 -15.21 3.05 2.51
N VAL A 50 -15.27 3.80 1.40
CA VAL A 50 -14.08 4.23 0.64
C VAL A 50 -13.21 5.19 1.46
N ILE A 51 -13.84 6.17 2.12
CA ILE A 51 -13.14 7.15 2.97
C ILE A 51 -12.61 6.47 4.24
N THR A 52 -13.38 5.55 4.81
CA THR A 52 -12.96 4.79 6.00
C THR A 52 -11.72 3.93 5.70
N ILE A 53 -11.70 3.19 4.58
CA ILE A 53 -10.53 2.39 4.17
C ILE A 53 -9.34 3.30 3.84
N SER A 54 -9.58 4.46 3.22
CA SER A 54 -8.55 5.47 2.98
C SER A 54 -7.96 6.01 4.29
N GLY A 55 -8.79 6.24 5.31
CA GLY A 55 -8.37 6.61 6.66
C GLY A 55 -7.47 5.56 7.31
N TYR A 56 -7.88 4.29 7.31
CA TYR A 56 -7.03 3.20 7.83
C TYR A 56 -5.71 3.06 7.07
N THR A 57 -5.75 3.26 5.74
CA THR A 57 -4.52 3.27 4.93
C THR A 57 -3.59 4.40 5.36
N ALA A 58 -4.13 5.60 5.62
CA ALA A 58 -3.35 6.73 6.08
C ALA A 58 -2.70 6.46 7.44
N GLU A 59 -3.45 5.92 8.40
CA GLU A 59 -2.91 5.56 9.71
C GLU A 59 -1.83 4.47 9.62
N PHE A 60 -2.03 3.48 8.75
CA PHE A 60 -1.03 2.45 8.51
C PHE A 60 0.25 3.02 7.91
N CYS A 61 0.14 3.93 6.93
CA CYS A 61 1.29 4.63 6.39
C CYS A 61 2.00 5.47 7.45
N ASP A 62 1.26 6.25 8.24
CA ASP A 62 1.83 7.07 9.31
C ASP A 62 2.56 6.21 10.36
N MET A 63 1.99 5.06 10.74
CA MET A 63 2.65 4.08 11.61
C MET A 63 3.95 3.55 10.99
N LEU A 64 3.91 3.14 9.71
CA LEU A 64 5.09 2.67 9.00
C LEU A 64 6.17 3.76 8.93
N PHE A 65 5.84 5.00 8.61
CA PHE A 65 6.81 6.10 8.54
C PHE A 65 7.40 6.47 9.90
N ASN A 66 6.63 6.36 10.98
CA ASN A 66 7.13 6.67 12.31
C ASN A 66 7.99 5.54 12.90
N TRP A 67 7.71 4.28 12.53
CA TRP A 67 8.33 3.08 13.11
C TRP A 67 9.17 2.28 12.10
N TRP A 68 9.48 2.85 10.93
CA TRP A 68 10.15 2.15 9.83
C TRP A 68 11.48 1.51 10.26
N PHE A 69 12.23 2.20 11.12
CA PHE A 69 13.52 1.74 11.62
C PHE A 69 13.44 0.50 12.52
N ILE A 70 12.25 0.19 13.07
CA ILE A 70 11.99 -1.02 13.86
C ILE A 70 11.33 -2.09 12.98
N ILE A 71 10.33 -1.68 12.20
CA ILE A 71 9.50 -2.59 11.41
C ILE A 71 10.33 -3.25 10.30
N ILE A 72 11.14 -2.48 9.56
CA ILE A 72 11.93 -3.03 8.44
C ILE A 72 12.95 -4.08 8.93
N PRO A 73 13.77 -3.83 9.98
CA PRO A 73 14.70 -4.84 10.47
C PRO A 73 14.01 -6.09 11.02
N LEU A 74 12.92 -5.95 11.77
CA LEU A 74 12.17 -7.11 12.29
C LEU A 74 11.61 -7.96 11.15
N LEU A 75 11.01 -7.32 10.15
CA LEU A 75 10.43 -8.00 9.00
C LEU A 75 11.53 -8.66 8.15
N ALA A 76 12.67 -8.00 7.96
CA ALA A 76 13.83 -8.57 7.26
C ALA A 76 14.39 -9.81 8.00
N LEU A 77 14.46 -9.78 9.32
CA LEU A 77 14.92 -10.90 10.14
C LEU A 77 13.97 -12.10 10.01
N PHE A 78 12.67 -11.85 10.12
CA PHE A 78 11.64 -12.89 9.94
C PHE A 78 11.69 -13.50 8.53
N LEU A 79 11.72 -12.66 7.49
CA LEU A 79 11.81 -13.13 6.10
C LEU A 79 13.10 -13.91 5.84
N ASN A 80 14.22 -13.54 6.44
CA ASN A 80 15.47 -14.29 6.32
C ASN A 80 15.35 -15.69 6.91
N LEU A 81 14.72 -15.84 8.08
CA LEU A 81 14.51 -17.14 8.71
C LEU A 81 13.63 -18.03 7.83
N VAL A 82 12.52 -17.50 7.32
CA VAL A 82 11.61 -18.23 6.42
C VAL A 82 12.34 -18.64 5.14
N PHE A 83 13.08 -17.71 4.53
CA PHE A 83 13.83 -17.98 3.30
C PHE A 83 14.92 -19.02 3.51
N TYR A 84 15.63 -18.96 4.63
CA TYR A 84 16.65 -19.96 5.00
C TYR A 84 16.05 -21.37 5.14
N GLN A 85 14.88 -21.48 5.80
CA GLN A 85 14.18 -22.76 5.91
C GLN A 85 13.71 -23.29 4.55
N LEU A 86 13.11 -22.45 3.72
CA LEU A 86 12.64 -22.85 2.39
C LEU A 86 13.79 -23.26 1.46
N LYS A 87 14.92 -22.55 1.54
CA LYS A 87 16.11 -22.85 0.74
C LYS A 87 16.72 -24.21 1.07
N LYS A 88 16.61 -24.68 2.33
CA LYS A 88 17.03 -26.04 2.71
C LYS A 88 16.22 -27.13 2.00
N THR A 89 14.95 -26.87 1.71
CA THR A 89 14.05 -27.85 1.08
C THR A 89 14.14 -27.78 -0.44
N SER A 90 14.07 -26.58 -1.02
CA SER A 90 14.16 -26.38 -2.47
C SER A 90 14.47 -24.92 -2.82
N GLU A 91 15.51 -24.70 -3.61
CA GLU A 91 15.83 -23.35 -4.12
C GLU A 91 14.70 -22.75 -4.98
N ILE A 92 13.95 -23.60 -5.69
CA ILE A 92 12.83 -23.17 -6.53
C ILE A 92 11.68 -22.68 -5.65
N ALA A 93 11.38 -23.39 -4.55
CA ALA A 93 10.34 -22.99 -3.61
C ALA A 93 10.68 -21.67 -2.90
N ALA A 94 11.93 -21.52 -2.47
CA ALA A 94 12.40 -20.27 -1.87
C ALA A 94 12.25 -19.10 -2.85
N PHE A 95 12.64 -19.28 -4.11
CA PHE A 95 12.52 -18.24 -5.12
C PHE A 95 11.05 -17.91 -5.48
N ALA A 96 10.18 -18.92 -5.61
CA ALA A 96 8.75 -18.72 -5.85
C ALA A 96 8.06 -17.98 -4.69
N SER A 97 8.47 -18.22 -3.45
CA SER A 97 7.93 -17.53 -2.28
C SER A 97 8.22 -16.03 -2.30
N VAL A 98 9.43 -15.63 -2.72
CA VAL A 98 9.80 -14.21 -2.88
C VAL A 98 8.94 -13.55 -3.95
N LEU A 99 8.74 -14.21 -5.08
CA LEU A 99 7.88 -13.70 -6.15
C LEU A 99 6.42 -13.53 -5.69
N LEU A 100 5.89 -14.50 -4.94
CA LEU A 100 4.54 -14.43 -4.36
C LEU A 100 4.41 -13.28 -3.37
N LEU A 101 5.40 -13.06 -2.49
CA LEU A 101 5.40 -11.94 -1.54
C LEU A 101 5.37 -10.59 -2.27
N ILE A 102 6.18 -10.44 -3.31
CA ILE A 102 6.21 -9.21 -4.10
C ILE A 102 4.89 -8.99 -4.84
N THR A 103 4.31 -10.06 -5.39
CA THR A 103 3.01 -10.00 -6.09
C THR A 103 1.86 -9.68 -5.13
N LEU A 104 1.91 -10.22 -3.91
CA LEU A 104 0.93 -9.90 -2.87
C LEU A 104 1.06 -8.43 -2.46
N ALA A 105 2.29 -7.97 -2.19
CA ALA A 105 2.55 -6.59 -1.80
C ALA A 105 2.13 -5.59 -2.90
N SER A 106 2.42 -5.90 -4.17
CA SER A 106 2.00 -5.05 -5.30
C SER A 106 0.49 -4.99 -5.43
N THR A 107 -0.20 -6.13 -5.28
CA THR A 107 -1.68 -6.20 -5.36
C THR A 107 -2.32 -5.38 -4.24
N VAL A 108 -1.84 -5.53 -3.00
CA VAL A 108 -2.33 -4.75 -1.86
C VAL A 108 -2.10 -3.26 -2.08
N SER A 109 -0.91 -2.88 -2.57
CA SER A 109 -0.58 -1.47 -2.85
C SER A 109 -1.42 -0.88 -3.98
N PHE A 110 -1.72 -1.67 -5.02
CA PHE A 110 -2.60 -1.26 -6.11
C PHE A 110 -4.04 -1.03 -5.64
N LEU A 111 -4.58 -1.95 -4.83
CA LEU A 111 -5.92 -1.81 -4.25
C LEU A 111 -5.99 -0.57 -3.34
N SER A 112 -4.99 -0.39 -2.48
CA SER A 112 -4.90 0.74 -1.57
C SER A 112 -4.82 2.09 -2.32
N MET A 113 -4.02 2.18 -3.37
CA MET A 113 -3.96 3.35 -4.25
C MET A 113 -5.31 3.61 -4.95
N SER A 114 -5.99 2.55 -5.39
CA SER A 114 -7.29 2.66 -6.07
C SER A 114 -8.36 3.24 -5.14
N VAL A 115 -8.40 2.80 -3.88
CA VAL A 115 -9.30 3.35 -2.86
C VAL A 115 -8.99 4.82 -2.58
N ASN A 116 -7.71 5.18 -2.40
CA ASN A 116 -7.33 6.58 -2.17
C ASN A 116 -7.65 7.47 -3.37
N SER A 117 -7.46 6.99 -4.60
CA SER A 117 -7.83 7.74 -5.81
C SER A 117 -9.33 7.98 -5.87
N LEU A 118 -10.14 6.96 -5.56
CA LEU A 118 -11.59 7.09 -5.49
C LEU A 118 -12.02 8.08 -4.40
N ALA A 119 -11.40 8.02 -3.21
CA ALA A 119 -11.61 8.97 -2.14
C ALA A 119 -11.35 10.42 -2.59
N VAL A 120 -10.24 10.67 -3.31
CA VAL A 120 -9.95 11.98 -3.89
C VAL A 120 -11.07 12.41 -4.86
N PHE A 121 -11.47 11.56 -5.80
CA PHE A 121 -12.54 11.90 -6.75
C PHE A 121 -13.87 12.24 -6.05
N MET A 122 -14.24 11.47 -5.03
CA MET A 122 -15.45 11.70 -4.25
C MET A 122 -15.40 13.02 -3.48
N LEU A 123 -14.24 13.40 -2.96
CA LEU A 123 -14.05 14.65 -2.23
C LEU A 123 -14.00 15.85 -3.19
N VAL A 124 -13.34 15.73 -4.34
CA VAL A 124 -13.19 16.78 -5.37
C VAL A 124 -14.54 17.31 -5.84
N ALA A 125 -15.56 16.45 -5.92
CA ALA A 125 -16.92 16.84 -6.29
C ALA A 125 -17.52 17.95 -5.39
N ASN A 126 -17.03 18.12 -4.15
CA ASN A 126 -17.48 19.20 -3.25
C ASN A 126 -16.76 20.54 -3.47
N PHE A 127 -15.68 20.56 -4.24
CA PHE A 127 -14.83 21.74 -4.45
C PHE A 127 -14.88 22.28 -5.88
N ILE A 128 -15.37 21.48 -6.83
CA ILE A 128 -15.68 21.93 -8.18
C ILE A 128 -17.08 22.57 -8.15
N LYS A 129 -17.14 23.88 -8.43
CA LYS A 129 -18.39 24.61 -8.69
C LYS A 129 -18.75 24.55 -10.16
#